data_AF-F0GEA2-F1
#
_entry.id   AF-F0GEA2-F1
#
_cell.length_a   1.000
_cell.length_b   1.000
_cell.length_c   1.000
_cell.angle_alpha   90.00
_cell.angle_beta   90.00
_cell.angle_gamma   90.00
#
_symmetry.space_group_name_H-M   'P 1'
#
loop_
_entity.id
_entity.type
_entity.pdbx_description
1 polymer ?
#
loop_
_entity_poly.entity_id
_entity_poly.type
_entity_poly.pdbx_seq_one_letter_code
_entity_poly.pdbx_strand_id
1 'polypeptide(L)'
;QLDIARVQYPAQYRQARAQIESAEAAYRQAYAAQERQRAVDARATSQQAIDAADAQRATADANVAMAQAQARTASLVPQQIRQAETAVEERRQQVLQARAQLEQAELNLSYCEMRAPSDGWVTRRNVQLGSFLQPGTVIFSIVTPRVWITANFKESQLERMRIGDRVDVSVDAYPDLDLHGRVDSIQLGSGARFSAFPAENATGNFVKIVQRVPVKIVLDGPLPRNPPLGLGLSVEPTVHLK
;
A
#
# COMPACT_ATOMS: atom_id res chain seq x y z
N GLN A 1 -4.34 -15.42 -26.73
CA GLN A 1 -4.57 -16.85 -26.38
C GLN A 1 -6.04 -17.14 -26.16
N LEU A 2 -6.75 -16.37 -25.33
CA LEU A 2 -8.20 -16.51 -25.14
C LEU A 2 -9.02 -16.37 -26.44
N ASP A 3 -8.70 -15.40 -27.29
CA ASP A 3 -9.43 -15.20 -28.56
C ASP A 3 -9.24 -16.40 -29.51
N ILE A 4 -8.05 -17.00 -29.52
CA ILE A 4 -7.77 -18.22 -30.28
C ILE A 4 -8.62 -19.37 -29.73
N ALA A 5 -8.66 -19.55 -28.41
CA ALA A 5 -9.49 -20.58 -27.75
C ALA A 5 -11.00 -20.41 -28.06
N ARG A 6 -11.50 -19.17 -28.05
CA ARG A 6 -12.90 -18.84 -28.37
C ARG A 6 -13.30 -19.17 -29.80
N VAL A 7 -12.35 -19.19 -30.74
CA VAL A 7 -12.62 -19.57 -32.14
C VAL A 7 -12.35 -21.06 -32.35
N GLN A 8 -11.24 -21.57 -31.83
CA GLN A 8 -10.74 -22.93 -32.04
C GLN A 8 -11.67 -23.99 -31.47
N TYR A 9 -12.11 -23.86 -30.21
CA TYR A 9 -12.90 -24.90 -29.55
C TYR A 9 -14.32 -25.06 -30.16
N PRO A 10 -15.07 -23.98 -30.45
CA PRO A 10 -16.32 -24.11 -31.20
C PRO A 10 -16.14 -24.61 -32.63
N ALA A 11 -15.00 -24.30 -33.28
CA ALA A 11 -14.70 -24.82 -34.61
C ALA A 11 -14.44 -26.34 -34.57
N GLN A 12 -13.68 -26.83 -33.59
CA GLN A 12 -13.46 -28.25 -33.36
C GLN A 12 -14.75 -29.00 -33.03
N TYR A 13 -15.62 -28.41 -32.21
CA TYR A 13 -16.94 -28.99 -31.93
C TYR A 13 -17.82 -29.08 -33.19
N ARG A 14 -17.84 -28.02 -34.01
CA ARG A 14 -18.54 -28.03 -35.30
C ARG A 14 -17.99 -29.09 -36.26
N GLN A 15 -16.67 -29.22 -36.33
CA GLN A 15 -16.01 -30.26 -37.13
C GLN A 15 -16.40 -31.66 -36.66
N ALA A 16 -16.40 -31.92 -35.35
CA ALA A 16 -16.82 -33.20 -34.79
C ALA A 16 -18.31 -33.50 -35.05
N ARG A 17 -19.19 -32.49 -35.03
CA ARG A 17 -20.60 -32.66 -35.43
C ARG A 17 -20.75 -33.00 -36.91
N ALA A 18 -19.98 -32.36 -37.79
CA ALA A 18 -19.97 -32.69 -39.22
C ALA A 18 -19.47 -34.13 -39.48
N GLN A 19 -18.52 -34.63 -38.67
CA GLN A 19 -18.07 -36.01 -38.74
C GLN A 19 -19.16 -37.02 -38.32
N ILE A 20 -19.98 -36.70 -37.30
CA ILE A 20 -21.14 -37.51 -36.95
C ILE A 20 -22.10 -37.59 -38.14
N GLU A 21 -22.43 -36.44 -38.75
CA GLU A 21 -23.35 -36.40 -39.89
C GLU A 21 -22.83 -37.22 -41.09
N SER A 22 -21.53 -37.13 -41.37
CA SER A 22 -20.88 -37.95 -42.39
C SER A 22 -20.91 -39.44 -42.05
N ALA A 23 -20.68 -39.82 -40.78
CA ALA A 23 -20.71 -41.20 -40.33
C ALA A 23 -22.14 -41.78 -40.38
N GLU A 24 -23.14 -40.99 -39.99
CA GLU A 24 -24.55 -41.36 -40.07
C GLU A 24 -25.03 -41.50 -41.51
N ALA A 25 -24.54 -40.66 -42.43
CA ALA A 25 -24.80 -40.82 -43.86
C ALA A 25 -24.21 -42.13 -44.40
N ALA A 26 -22.97 -42.47 -44.02
CA ALA A 26 -22.34 -43.74 -44.40
C ALA A 26 -23.08 -44.95 -43.79
N TYR A 27 -23.52 -44.85 -42.54
CA TYR A 27 -24.35 -45.88 -41.89
C TYR A 27 -25.68 -46.07 -42.63
N ARG A 28 -26.38 -45.00 -42.99
CA ARG A 28 -27.63 -45.07 -43.78
C ARG A 28 -27.41 -45.75 -45.13
N GLN A 29 -26.31 -45.44 -45.82
CA GLN A 29 -25.96 -46.11 -47.08
C GLN A 29 -25.65 -47.61 -46.88
N ALA A 30 -24.87 -47.95 -45.86
CA ALA A 30 -24.53 -49.35 -45.55
C ALA A 30 -25.79 -50.15 -45.13
N TYR A 31 -26.66 -49.55 -44.34
CA TYR A 31 -27.95 -50.13 -43.94
C TYR A 31 -28.87 -50.38 -45.15
N ALA A 32 -29.01 -49.38 -46.03
CA ALA A 32 -29.81 -49.54 -47.25
C ALA A 32 -29.18 -50.54 -48.25
N ALA A 33 -27.85 -50.69 -48.29
CA ALA A 33 -27.18 -51.71 -49.07
C ALA A 33 -27.44 -53.12 -48.51
N GLN A 34 -27.38 -53.27 -47.19
CA GLN A 34 -27.71 -54.53 -46.49
C GLN A 34 -29.17 -54.94 -46.73
N GLU A 35 -30.12 -54.02 -46.56
CA GLU A 35 -31.54 -54.23 -46.84
C GLU A 35 -31.76 -54.65 -48.29
N ARG A 36 -31.15 -53.95 -49.26
CA ARG A 36 -31.22 -54.32 -50.67
C ARG A 36 -30.69 -55.73 -50.92
N GLN A 37 -29.54 -56.08 -50.34
CA GLN A 37 -28.94 -57.41 -50.52
C GLN A 37 -29.80 -58.54 -49.93
N ARG A 38 -30.48 -58.27 -48.80
CA ARG A 38 -31.39 -59.22 -48.14
C ARG A 38 -32.76 -59.32 -48.83
N ALA A 39 -33.17 -58.29 -49.58
CA ALA A 39 -34.42 -58.28 -50.34
C ALA A 39 -34.32 -58.97 -51.72
N VAL A 40 -33.11 -59.27 -52.21
CA VAL A 40 -32.90 -60.03 -53.45
C VAL A 40 -33.29 -61.50 -53.24
N ASP A 41 -33.85 -62.14 -54.27
CA ASP A 41 -34.15 -63.58 -54.26
C ASP A 41 -32.90 -64.39 -53.86
N ALA A 42 -33.07 -65.38 -52.96
CA ALA A 42 -32.02 -66.22 -52.43
C ALA A 42 -31.23 -66.99 -53.53
N ARG A 43 -31.79 -67.15 -54.73
CA ARG A 43 -31.11 -67.75 -55.88
C ARG A 43 -30.18 -66.79 -56.63
N ALA A 44 -30.26 -65.49 -56.38
CA ALA A 44 -29.53 -64.44 -57.09
C ALA A 44 -28.48 -63.72 -56.21
N THR A 45 -28.29 -64.16 -54.96
CA THR A 45 -27.28 -63.64 -54.03
C THR A 45 -26.44 -64.77 -53.42
N SER A 46 -25.21 -64.46 -53.00
CA SER A 46 -24.34 -65.38 -52.25
C SER A 46 -24.34 -65.04 -50.75
N GLN A 47 -24.11 -66.04 -49.90
CA GLN A 47 -23.93 -65.81 -48.45
C GLN A 47 -22.78 -64.83 -48.17
N GLN A 48 -21.68 -64.97 -48.91
CA GLN A 48 -20.53 -64.07 -48.80
C GLN A 48 -20.89 -62.59 -49.04
N ALA A 49 -21.86 -62.31 -49.92
CA ALA A 49 -22.32 -60.93 -50.17
C ALA A 49 -23.18 -60.38 -49.02
N ILE A 50 -23.95 -61.24 -48.34
CA ILE A 50 -24.72 -60.87 -47.15
C ILE A 50 -23.78 -60.62 -45.97
N ASP A 51 -22.81 -61.52 -45.74
CA ASP A 51 -21.80 -61.36 -44.68
C ASP A 51 -20.97 -60.10 -44.86
N ALA A 52 -20.59 -59.77 -46.12
CA ALA A 52 -19.89 -58.53 -46.43
C ALA A 52 -20.74 -57.28 -46.14
N ALA A 53 -22.03 -57.30 -46.48
CA ALA A 53 -22.95 -56.19 -46.18
C ALA A 53 -23.20 -56.02 -44.67
N ASP A 54 -23.33 -57.13 -43.93
CA ASP A 54 -23.46 -57.14 -42.48
C ASP A 54 -22.20 -56.58 -41.80
N ALA A 55 -21.01 -57.02 -42.23
CA ALA A 55 -19.72 -56.50 -41.74
C ALA A 55 -19.53 -55.01 -42.06
N GLN A 56 -19.98 -54.56 -43.24
CA GLN A 56 -19.89 -53.16 -43.63
C GLN A 56 -20.84 -52.27 -42.82
N ARG A 57 -22.06 -52.75 -42.51
CA ARG A 57 -22.96 -52.08 -41.57
C ARG A 57 -22.35 -52.00 -40.17
N ALA A 58 -21.83 -53.11 -39.64
CA ALA A 58 -21.23 -53.15 -38.32
C ALA A 58 -20.05 -52.17 -38.19
N THR A 59 -19.24 -52.07 -39.26
CA THR A 59 -18.15 -51.09 -39.35
C THR A 59 -18.69 -49.65 -39.35
N ALA A 60 -19.73 -49.38 -40.12
CA ALA A 60 -20.35 -48.05 -40.17
C ALA A 60 -20.97 -47.64 -38.82
N ASP A 61 -21.58 -48.58 -38.10
CA ASP A 61 -22.12 -48.36 -36.76
C ASP A 61 -21.02 -48.03 -35.75
N ALA A 62 -19.91 -48.79 -35.77
CA ALA A 62 -18.74 -48.52 -34.95
C ALA A 62 -18.14 -47.12 -35.24
N ASN A 63 -18.13 -46.70 -36.51
CA ASN A 63 -17.67 -45.36 -36.90
C ASN A 63 -18.58 -44.25 -36.37
N VAL A 64 -19.90 -44.45 -36.34
CA VAL A 64 -20.84 -43.50 -35.72
C VAL A 64 -20.57 -43.41 -34.22
N ALA A 65 -20.42 -44.54 -33.53
CA ALA A 65 -20.11 -44.57 -32.10
C ALA A 65 -18.80 -43.83 -31.78
N MET A 66 -17.77 -44.02 -32.62
CA MET A 66 -16.50 -43.31 -32.52
C MET A 66 -16.66 -41.80 -32.71
N ALA A 67 -17.37 -41.36 -33.76
CA ALA A 67 -17.63 -39.94 -34.01
C ALA A 67 -18.42 -39.28 -32.88
N GLN A 68 -19.40 -39.98 -32.31
CA GLN A 68 -20.16 -39.51 -31.15
C GLN A 68 -19.30 -39.39 -29.88
N ALA A 69 -18.35 -40.31 -29.67
CA ALA A 69 -17.39 -40.21 -28.57
C ALA A 69 -16.48 -38.99 -28.73
N GLN A 70 -15.96 -38.75 -29.95
CA GLN A 70 -15.13 -37.58 -30.25
C GLN A 70 -15.89 -36.26 -30.05
N ALA A 71 -17.15 -36.18 -30.48
CA ALA A 71 -17.97 -34.99 -30.27
C ALA A 71 -18.31 -34.74 -28.79
N ARG A 72 -18.44 -35.79 -27.98
CA ARG A 72 -18.61 -35.68 -26.52
C ARG A 72 -17.36 -35.10 -25.85
N THR A 73 -16.16 -35.49 -26.29
CA THR A 73 -14.92 -34.87 -25.81
C THR A 73 -14.82 -33.41 -26.26
N ALA A 74 -15.20 -33.13 -27.51
CA ALA A 74 -15.17 -31.78 -28.07
C ALA A 74 -16.29 -30.86 -27.54
N SER A 75 -17.34 -31.37 -26.88
CA SER A 75 -18.43 -30.55 -26.34
C SER A 75 -18.06 -29.78 -25.08
N LEU A 76 -16.91 -30.08 -24.48
CA LEU A 76 -16.35 -29.40 -23.30
C LEU A 76 -15.81 -27.98 -23.60
N VAL A 77 -16.22 -27.38 -24.73
CA VAL A 77 -15.88 -26.02 -25.15
C VAL A 77 -16.02 -24.99 -24.02
N PRO A 78 -17.13 -24.94 -23.24
CA PRO A 78 -17.27 -23.93 -22.19
C PRO A 78 -16.24 -24.09 -21.07
N GLN A 79 -15.85 -25.32 -20.73
CA GLN A 79 -14.83 -25.58 -19.72
C GLN A 79 -13.44 -25.19 -20.20
N GLN A 80 -13.11 -25.48 -21.45
CA GLN A 80 -11.82 -25.12 -22.04
C GLN A 80 -11.67 -23.60 -22.21
N ILE A 81 -12.75 -22.91 -22.63
CA ILE A 81 -12.77 -21.43 -22.66
C ILE A 81 -12.62 -20.87 -21.25
N ARG A 82 -13.34 -21.39 -20.26
CA ARG A 82 -13.22 -20.94 -18.87
C ARG A 82 -11.80 -21.11 -18.33
N GLN A 83 -11.13 -22.23 -18.63
CA GLN A 83 -9.73 -22.42 -18.25
C GLN A 83 -8.81 -21.36 -18.86
N ALA A 84 -9.00 -21.03 -20.15
CA ALA A 84 -8.25 -19.96 -20.80
C ALA A 84 -8.56 -18.58 -20.20
N GLU A 85 -9.80 -18.31 -19.79
CA GLU A 85 -10.20 -17.07 -19.10
C GLU A 85 -9.53 -16.97 -17.73
N THR A 86 -9.56 -18.04 -16.93
CA THR A 86 -8.87 -18.10 -15.64
C THR A 86 -7.37 -17.85 -15.81
N ALA A 87 -6.73 -18.47 -16.80
CA ALA A 87 -5.31 -18.25 -17.07
C ALA A 87 -5.00 -16.79 -17.42
N VAL A 88 -5.85 -16.12 -18.23
CA VAL A 88 -5.69 -14.69 -18.52
C VAL A 88 -5.83 -13.85 -17.26
N GLU A 89 -6.82 -14.16 -16.42
CA GLU A 89 -7.04 -13.42 -15.17
C GLU A 89 -5.87 -13.60 -14.20
N GLU A 90 -5.34 -14.82 -14.04
CA GLU A 90 -4.13 -15.08 -13.25
C GLU A 90 -2.95 -14.24 -13.74
N ARG A 91 -2.73 -14.16 -15.07
CA ARG A 91 -1.66 -13.32 -15.62
C ARG A 91 -1.90 -11.83 -15.37
N ARG A 92 -3.16 -11.36 -15.41
CA ARG A 92 -3.49 -9.97 -15.04
C ARG A 92 -3.19 -9.70 -13.57
N GLN A 93 -3.52 -10.61 -12.68
CA GLN A 93 -3.19 -10.50 -11.26
C GLN A 93 -1.68 -10.48 -11.03
N GLN A 94 -0.91 -11.30 -11.76
CA GLN A 94 0.57 -11.24 -11.72
C GLN A 94 1.12 -9.88 -12.19
N VAL A 95 0.52 -9.28 -13.22
CA VAL A 95 0.90 -7.92 -13.67
C VAL A 95 0.58 -6.88 -12.61
N LEU A 96 -0.58 -6.96 -11.95
CA LEU A 96 -0.93 -6.06 -10.85
C LEU A 96 0.04 -6.20 -9.67
N GLN A 97 0.39 -7.42 -9.30
CA GLN A 97 1.37 -7.69 -8.26
C GLN A 97 2.75 -7.12 -8.62
N ALA A 98 3.20 -7.31 -9.86
CA ALA A 98 4.47 -6.75 -10.34
C ALA A 98 4.47 -5.22 -10.35
N ARG A 99 3.33 -4.58 -10.68
CA ARG A 99 3.18 -3.12 -10.57
C ARG A 99 3.24 -2.63 -9.14
N ALA A 100 2.59 -3.31 -8.19
CA ALA A 100 2.68 -2.97 -6.77
C ALA A 100 4.13 -3.11 -6.23
N GLN A 101 4.86 -4.13 -6.70
CA GLN A 101 6.29 -4.28 -6.37
C GLN A 101 7.15 -3.15 -6.96
N LEU A 102 6.84 -2.71 -8.18
CA LEU A 102 7.50 -1.56 -8.80
C LEU A 102 7.24 -0.29 -7.99
N GLU A 103 5.99 0.02 -7.65
CA GLU A 103 5.62 1.20 -6.87
C GLU A 103 6.30 1.19 -5.49
N GLN A 104 6.37 0.03 -4.83
CA GLN A 104 7.09 -0.11 -3.57
C GLN A 104 8.60 0.15 -3.73
N ALA A 105 9.20 -0.30 -4.82
CA ALA A 105 10.61 -0.06 -5.12
C ALA A 105 10.88 1.42 -5.43
N GLU A 106 9.99 2.08 -6.17
CA GLU A 106 10.04 3.52 -6.45
C GLU A 106 9.90 4.33 -5.15
N LEU A 107 8.99 3.94 -4.26
CA LEU A 107 8.85 4.56 -2.94
C LEU A 107 10.12 4.40 -2.10
N ASN A 108 10.71 3.20 -2.07
CA ASN A 108 11.97 2.96 -1.38
C ASN A 108 13.12 3.80 -1.93
N LEU A 109 13.18 3.98 -3.26
CA LEU A 109 14.14 4.87 -3.90
C LEU A 109 13.90 6.34 -3.50
N SER A 110 12.64 6.77 -3.43
CA SER A 110 12.30 8.13 -2.99
C SER A 110 12.74 8.40 -1.56
N TYR A 111 12.72 7.39 -0.69
CA TYR A 111 13.20 7.50 0.70
C TYR A 111 14.72 7.60 0.82
N CYS A 112 15.48 7.30 -0.24
CA CYS A 112 16.92 7.58 -0.28
C CYS A 112 17.22 9.08 -0.41
N GLU A 113 16.25 9.89 -0.87
CA GLU A 113 16.36 11.34 -0.87
C GLU A 113 15.56 11.93 0.31
N MET A 114 16.27 12.37 1.34
CA MET A 114 15.63 13.03 2.50
C MET A 114 15.59 14.54 2.30
N ARG A 115 14.36 15.08 2.28
CA ARG A 115 14.08 16.51 2.23
C ARG A 115 13.71 17.03 3.62
N ALA A 116 14.01 18.30 3.88
CA ALA A 116 13.60 18.93 5.14
C ALA A 116 12.06 19.05 5.19
N PRO A 117 11.41 18.66 6.30
CA PRO A 117 9.95 18.76 6.43
C PRO A 117 9.47 20.21 6.64
N SER A 118 10.35 21.10 7.07
CA SER A 118 10.08 22.53 7.27
C SER A 118 11.37 23.33 7.18
N ASP A 119 11.23 24.64 6.98
CA ASP A 119 12.34 25.58 7.11
C ASP A 119 12.93 25.55 8.54
N GLY A 120 14.24 25.73 8.64
CA GLY A 120 14.94 25.74 9.92
C GLY A 120 16.45 25.61 9.79
N TRP A 121 17.11 25.46 10.93
CA TRP A 121 18.57 25.28 11.02
C TRP A 121 18.91 23.90 11.57
N VAL A 122 19.90 23.24 10.97
CA VAL A 122 20.42 21.96 11.45
C VAL A 122 21.29 22.21 12.68
N THR A 123 20.83 21.83 13.87
CA THR A 123 21.57 22.02 15.13
C THR A 123 22.44 20.84 15.51
N ARG A 124 22.06 19.64 15.08
CA ARG A 124 22.83 18.42 15.30
C ARG A 124 22.84 17.56 14.05
N ARG A 125 24.04 17.10 13.68
CA ARG A 125 24.28 16.15 12.60
C ARG A 125 25.00 14.94 13.18
N ASN A 126 24.34 13.80 13.21
CA ASN A 126 24.85 12.55 13.80
C ASN A 126 25.41 11.57 12.75
N VAL A 127 25.58 12.02 11.51
CA VAL A 127 25.92 11.17 10.35
C VAL A 127 27.06 11.78 9.55
N GLN A 128 27.98 10.92 9.12
CA GLN A 128 29.09 11.26 8.24
C GLN A 128 28.96 10.53 6.89
N LEU A 129 29.64 11.04 5.87
CA LEU A 129 29.72 10.36 4.58
C LEU A 129 30.33 8.97 4.76
N GLY A 130 29.70 7.95 4.18
CA GLY A 130 30.10 6.55 4.32
C GLY A 130 29.50 5.82 5.54
N SER A 131 28.75 6.51 6.41
CA SER A 131 28.01 5.84 7.49
C SER A 131 26.84 5.02 6.93
N PHE A 132 26.74 3.77 7.37
CA PHE A 132 25.57 2.92 7.11
C PHE A 132 24.47 3.19 8.14
N LEU A 133 23.24 3.40 7.69
CA LEU A 133 22.11 3.79 8.54
C LEU A 133 21.00 2.77 8.48
N GLN A 134 20.32 2.57 9.62
CA GLN A 134 19.11 1.76 9.72
C GLN A 134 17.86 2.66 9.76
N PRO A 135 16.70 2.19 9.24
CA PRO A 135 15.45 2.90 9.38
C PRO A 135 15.16 3.27 10.84
N GLY A 136 14.70 4.51 11.07
CA GLY A 136 14.43 5.05 12.42
C GLY A 136 15.63 5.70 13.11
N THR A 137 16.83 5.65 12.51
CA THR A 137 18.00 6.34 13.08
C THR A 137 17.87 7.86 12.93
N VAL A 138 18.02 8.60 14.04
CA VAL A 138 17.99 10.07 14.02
C VAL A 138 19.31 10.63 13.49
N ILE A 139 19.23 11.22 12.30
CA ILE A 139 20.37 11.76 11.55
C ILE A 139 20.58 13.27 11.75
N PHE A 140 19.50 14.03 11.79
CA PHE A 140 19.50 15.49 11.88
C PHE A 140 18.49 15.95 12.93
N SER A 141 18.84 17.01 13.64
CA SER A 141 17.89 17.78 14.44
C SER A 141 17.75 19.15 13.80
N ILE A 142 16.52 19.52 13.43
CA ILE A 142 16.20 20.81 12.80
C ILE A 142 15.43 21.65 13.81
N VAL A 143 15.87 22.90 13.99
CA VAL A 143 15.16 23.90 14.78
C VAL A 143 14.39 24.82 13.85
N THR A 144 13.07 24.86 14.03
CA THR A 144 12.19 25.72 13.24
C THR A 144 12.34 27.19 13.65
N PRO A 145 12.02 28.15 12.75
CA PRO A 145 12.08 29.58 13.07
C PRO A 145 11.06 30.04 14.12
N ARG A 146 10.09 29.20 14.48
CA ARG A 146 9.13 29.52 15.54
C ARG A 146 9.74 29.20 16.89
N VAL A 147 10.25 30.21 17.57
CA VAL A 147 10.80 30.10 18.94
C VAL A 147 9.87 30.76 19.96
N TRP A 148 9.92 30.28 21.19
CA TRP A 148 9.27 30.88 22.35
C TRP A 148 10.23 30.81 23.54
N ILE A 149 9.96 31.64 24.54
CA ILE A 149 10.74 31.69 25.76
C ILE A 149 9.97 30.95 26.84
N THR A 150 10.67 30.09 27.58
CA THR A 150 10.16 29.49 28.81
C THR A 150 10.88 30.12 29.99
N ALA A 151 10.20 31.03 30.68
CA ALA A 151 10.76 31.77 31.79
C ALA A 151 10.27 31.20 33.12
N ASN A 152 11.19 30.94 34.05
CA ASN A 152 10.86 30.37 35.35
C ASN A 152 10.70 31.46 36.41
N PHE A 153 9.46 31.92 36.63
CA PHE A 153 9.16 32.94 37.65
C PHE A 153 8.96 32.30 39.02
N LYS A 154 9.25 33.06 40.09
CA LYS A 154 8.91 32.64 41.46
C LYS A 154 7.39 32.59 41.58
N GLU A 155 6.86 31.62 42.31
CA GLU A 155 5.42 31.51 42.57
C GLU A 155 4.82 32.82 43.12
N SER A 156 5.55 33.51 44.00
CA SER A 156 5.15 34.81 44.56
C SER A 156 5.04 35.93 43.53
N GLN A 157 5.65 35.79 42.35
CA GLN A 157 5.60 36.78 41.27
C GLN A 157 4.41 36.57 40.32
N LEU A 158 3.64 35.47 40.48
CA LEU A 158 2.50 35.17 39.62
C LEU A 158 1.18 35.79 40.06
N GLU A 159 1.08 36.31 41.30
CA GLU A 159 -0.19 36.78 41.91
C GLU A 159 -0.99 37.73 40.99
N ARG A 160 -0.27 38.68 40.38
CA ARG A 160 -0.85 39.69 39.48
C ARG A 160 -0.62 39.41 37.99
N MET A 161 0.12 38.36 37.65
CA MET A 161 0.42 38.03 36.26
C MET A 161 -0.81 37.45 35.58
N ARG A 162 -1.07 37.88 34.34
CA ARG A 162 -2.19 37.42 33.51
C ARG A 162 -1.70 37.05 32.12
N ILE A 163 -2.45 36.17 31.47
CA ILE A 163 -2.24 35.85 30.05
C ILE A 163 -2.46 37.13 29.24
N GLY A 164 -1.53 37.44 28.34
CA GLY A 164 -1.53 38.65 27.50
C GLY A 164 -0.75 39.83 28.06
N ASP A 165 -0.17 39.75 29.27
CA ASP A 165 0.70 40.78 29.81
C ASP A 165 1.92 41.00 28.91
N ARG A 166 2.34 42.27 28.76
CA ARG A 166 3.48 42.66 27.92
C ARG A 166 4.78 42.25 28.60
N VAL A 167 5.71 41.70 27.83
CA VAL A 167 7.02 41.29 28.30
C VAL A 167 8.10 41.96 27.45
N ASP A 168 9.07 42.58 28.10
CA ASP A 168 10.32 42.99 27.47
C ASP A 168 11.38 41.93 27.79
N VAL A 169 12.12 41.50 26.78
CA VAL A 169 13.08 40.40 26.88
C VAL A 169 14.45 40.91 26.47
N SER A 170 15.42 40.82 27.38
CA SER A 170 16.83 40.98 27.06
C SER A 170 17.49 39.60 26.90
N VAL A 171 18.35 39.43 25.89
CA VAL A 171 19.07 38.19 25.62
C VAL A 171 20.55 38.40 25.91
N ASP A 172 21.14 37.61 26.82
CA ASP A 172 22.53 37.79 27.24
C ASP A 172 23.53 37.72 26.07
N ALA A 173 23.23 36.89 25.08
CA ALA A 173 24.05 36.73 23.87
C ALA A 173 23.97 37.95 22.92
N TYR A 174 22.91 38.76 23.00
CA TYR A 174 22.65 39.90 22.13
C TYR A 174 22.11 41.10 22.94
N PRO A 175 22.98 41.83 23.67
CA PRO A 175 22.55 42.90 24.56
C PRO A 175 21.82 44.06 23.87
N ASP A 176 22.12 44.31 22.59
CA ASP A 176 21.52 45.40 21.80
C ASP A 176 20.22 44.99 21.10
N LEU A 177 19.75 43.75 21.31
CA LEU A 177 18.55 43.23 20.66
C LEU A 177 17.33 43.42 21.59
N ASP A 178 16.55 44.44 21.30
CA ASP A 178 15.27 44.66 21.97
C ASP A 178 14.21 43.68 21.45
N LEU A 179 13.81 42.73 22.30
CA LEU A 179 12.72 41.79 22.01
C LEU A 179 11.52 42.11 22.89
N HIS A 180 10.35 42.17 22.26
CA HIS A 180 9.09 42.29 22.96
C HIS A 180 8.25 41.03 22.77
N GLY A 181 7.42 40.71 23.73
CA GLY A 181 6.53 39.55 23.69
C GLY A 181 5.36 39.67 24.64
N ARG A 182 4.61 38.58 24.76
CA ARG A 182 3.45 38.47 25.63
C ARG A 182 3.43 37.15 26.35
N VAL A 183 2.86 37.15 27.55
CA VAL A 183 2.56 35.93 28.29
C VAL A 183 1.49 35.14 27.53
N ASP A 184 1.84 33.96 27.03
CA ASP A 184 0.93 33.07 26.30
C ASP A 184 0.23 32.11 27.26
N SER A 185 0.99 31.50 28.18
CA SER A 185 0.44 30.61 29.19
C SER A 185 1.31 30.51 30.44
N ILE A 186 0.66 30.20 31.56
CA ILE A 186 1.29 29.95 32.86
C ILE A 186 1.03 28.48 33.20
N GLN A 187 2.08 27.71 33.47
CA GLN A 187 1.91 26.29 33.77
C GLN A 187 1.19 26.08 35.10
N LEU A 188 0.17 25.21 35.12
CA LEU A 188 -0.60 24.84 36.32
C LEU A 188 0.16 23.83 37.20
N GLY A 189 1.40 24.15 37.58
CA GLY A 189 2.22 23.37 38.51
C GLY A 189 3.68 23.82 38.55
N SER A 190 4.35 23.65 39.71
CA SER A 190 5.76 24.05 39.87
C SER A 190 6.71 23.05 39.21
N GLY A 191 7.85 23.54 38.72
CA GLY A 191 8.84 22.71 38.02
C GLY A 191 9.36 21.52 38.86
N ALA A 192 9.30 21.61 40.19
CA ALA A 192 9.71 20.53 41.09
C ALA A 192 8.81 19.28 41.03
N ARG A 193 7.52 19.42 40.67
CA ARG A 193 6.59 18.28 40.55
C ARG A 193 6.72 17.52 39.24
N PHE A 194 7.33 18.11 38.21
CA PHE A 194 7.50 17.51 36.88
C PHE A 194 8.96 17.15 36.56
N SER A 195 9.88 17.31 37.51
CA SER A 195 11.27 16.87 37.39
C SER A 195 11.38 15.34 37.54
N ALA A 196 12.24 14.70 36.76
CA ALA A 196 12.59 13.28 36.93
C ALA A 196 13.20 12.97 38.31
N PHE A 197 13.77 13.99 38.96
CA PHE A 197 14.28 13.93 40.33
C PHE A 197 13.72 15.11 41.14
N PRO A 198 12.59 14.93 41.85
CA PRO A 198 12.09 15.92 42.79
C PRO A 198 13.03 16.05 43.99
N ALA A 199 13.29 17.28 44.44
CA ALA A 199 14.05 17.48 45.68
C ALA A 199 13.14 17.18 46.90
N GLU A 200 13.36 16.06 47.59
CA GLU A 200 12.81 15.83 48.93
C GLU A 200 13.73 16.43 49.98
N ASN A 201 13.28 17.50 50.64
CA ASN A 201 14.01 18.07 51.76
C ASN A 201 13.59 17.34 53.05
N ALA A 202 14.37 16.32 53.43
CA ALA A 202 14.07 15.43 54.55
C ALA A 202 14.64 15.89 55.90
N THR A 203 14.78 17.20 56.16
CA THR A 203 15.31 17.70 57.46
C THR A 203 14.40 18.77 58.04
N GLY A 204 14.08 18.64 59.34
CA GLY A 204 13.06 19.39 60.08
C GLY A 204 13.30 20.89 60.30
N ASN A 205 13.95 21.58 59.36
CA ASN A 205 14.00 23.03 59.31
C ASN A 205 12.90 23.54 58.37
N PHE A 206 11.93 24.28 58.93
CA PHE A 206 10.80 24.90 58.22
C PHE A 206 11.20 26.09 57.33
N VAL A 207 12.21 25.93 56.47
CA VAL A 207 12.61 26.96 55.52
C VAL A 207 11.70 26.86 54.28
N LYS A 208 10.89 27.89 54.04
CA LYS A 208 10.03 27.97 52.85
C LYS A 208 10.88 28.05 51.58
N ILE A 209 10.83 27.00 50.76
CA ILE A 209 11.55 26.94 49.48
C ILE A 209 10.72 27.63 48.41
N VAL A 210 11.35 28.56 47.70
CA VAL A 210 10.71 29.27 46.59
C VAL A 210 10.54 28.30 45.42
N GLN A 211 9.29 27.98 45.11
CA GLN A 211 8.95 27.21 43.92
C GLN A 211 8.97 28.13 42.69
N ARG A 212 9.44 27.58 41.56
CA ARG A 212 9.41 28.25 40.26
C ARG A 212 8.35 27.63 39.36
N VAL A 213 7.62 28.49 38.68
CA VAL A 213 6.56 28.11 37.75
C VAL A 213 6.98 28.55 36.34
N PRO A 214 7.04 27.61 35.38
CA PRO A 214 7.33 27.95 34.00
C PRO A 214 6.19 28.79 33.38
N VAL A 215 6.56 29.92 32.79
CA VAL A 215 5.69 30.81 32.03
C VAL A 215 6.18 30.82 30.59
N LYS A 216 5.28 30.54 29.66
CA LYS A 216 5.54 30.58 28.23
C LYS A 216 5.30 31.99 27.72
N ILE A 217 6.32 32.57 27.10
CA ILE A 217 6.29 33.91 26.50
C ILE A 217 6.48 33.74 24.99
N VAL A 218 5.55 34.28 24.22
CA VAL A 218 5.64 34.34 22.75
C VAL A 218 6.16 35.71 22.35
N LEU A 219 7.14 35.73 21.46
CA LEU A 219 7.75 36.96 20.95
C LEU A 219 6.84 37.61 19.90
N ASP A 220 6.71 38.93 19.98
CA ASP A 220 6.01 39.76 19.01
C ASP A 220 6.97 40.14 17.87
N GLY A 221 6.48 40.12 16.63
CA GLY A 221 7.22 40.62 15.46
C GLY A 221 8.21 39.62 14.82
N PRO A 222 8.90 40.03 13.74
CA PRO A 222 9.84 39.19 13.02
C PRO A 222 11.13 39.00 13.83
N LEU A 223 11.51 37.75 14.05
CA LEU A 223 12.75 37.39 14.74
C LEU A 223 13.98 37.77 13.90
N PRO A 224 15.10 38.16 14.53
CA PRO A 224 16.33 38.43 13.81
C PRO A 224 16.79 37.18 13.06
N ARG A 225 17.07 37.33 11.76
CA ARG A 225 17.54 36.23 10.89
C ARG A 225 19.05 36.02 10.95
N ASN A 226 19.80 37.04 11.35
CA ASN A 226 21.27 36.98 11.43
C ASN A 226 21.77 37.88 12.58
N PRO A 227 22.28 37.31 13.68
CA PRO A 227 22.31 35.89 14.02
C PRO A 227 20.92 35.37 14.47
N PRO A 228 20.54 34.11 14.16
CA PRO A 228 19.30 33.52 14.63
C PRO A 228 19.35 33.24 16.14
N LEU A 229 18.22 33.39 16.83
CA LEU A 229 18.09 33.02 18.24
C LEU A 229 18.19 31.49 18.39
N GLY A 230 19.32 31.02 18.90
CA GLY A 230 19.56 29.61 19.17
C GLY A 230 18.72 29.07 20.34
N LEU A 231 18.50 27.75 20.36
CA LEU A 231 17.93 27.09 21.53
C LEU A 231 18.94 27.08 22.69
N GLY A 232 18.46 27.34 23.89
CA GLY A 232 19.27 27.27 25.12
C GLY A 232 19.98 28.58 25.49
N LEU A 233 19.67 29.69 24.83
CA LEU A 233 20.12 31.02 25.25
C LEU A 233 19.46 31.44 26.57
N SER A 234 20.24 32.08 27.44
CA SER A 234 19.75 32.75 28.64
C SER A 234 19.08 34.07 28.27
N VAL A 235 17.97 34.37 28.94
CA VAL A 235 17.21 35.60 28.74
C VAL A 235 16.72 36.14 30.08
N GLU A 236 16.62 37.46 30.18
CA GLU A 236 16.04 38.18 31.30
C GLU A 236 14.69 38.81 30.87
N PRO A 237 13.56 38.18 31.21
CA PRO A 237 12.23 38.70 30.89
C PRO A 237 11.70 39.63 32.00
N THR A 238 11.28 40.83 31.61
CA THR A 238 10.59 41.80 32.47
C THR A 238 9.11 41.86 32.07
N VAL A 239 8.22 41.38 32.95
CA VAL A 239 6.77 41.37 32.70
C VAL A 239 6.14 42.63 33.28
N HIS A 240 5.40 43.36 32.44
CA HIS A 240 4.63 44.53 32.83
C HIS A 240 3.24 44.12 33.26
N LEU A 241 2.99 44.22 34.56
CA LEU A 241 1.71 43.91 35.19
C LEU A 241 0.74 45.08 34.98
N LYS A 242 -0.51 44.78 34.65
CA LYS A 242 -1.59 45.77 34.64
C LYS A 242 -2.19 46.01 36.02
#